data_AF-A0A7C6XRU0-F1
#
_entry.id   AF-A0A7C6XRU0-F1
#
_cell.length_a   1.000
_cell.length_b   1.000
_cell.length_c   1.000
_cell.angle_alpha   90.00
_cell.angle_beta   90.00
_cell.angle_gamma   90.00
#
_symmetry.space_group_name_H-M   'P 1'
#
loop_
_entity.id
_entity.type
_entity.pdbx_description
1 polymer ?
#
loop_
_entity_poly.entity_id
_entity_poly.type
_entity_poly.pdbx_seq_one_letter_code
_entity_poly.pdbx_strand_id
1 'polypeptide(L)'
;DEETVRRVTDPFYTTRTTRHVGLGLPLLQAAAERCGGGLIITSRPGEGTRVVADFDLDHIDRAPLGDMKDTLIGALLSEKGADIVYRHRLDDREMTLDTREIREILGEDIPLSHPMVRSWLLGYLDDEFAALYDTASRITHKGV
;
A
#
# COMPACT_ATOMS: atom_id res chain seq x y z
N ASP A 1 5.64 -8.14 -20.64
CA ASP A 1 6.92 -8.55 -21.27
C ASP A 1 8.03 -7.58 -20.84
N GLU A 2 9.30 -7.94 -21.06
CA GLU A 2 10.45 -7.11 -20.63
C GLU A 2 10.45 -5.71 -21.27
N GLU A 3 9.95 -5.59 -22.50
CA GLU A 3 9.85 -4.29 -23.17
C GLU A 3 8.86 -3.38 -22.44
N THR A 4 7.70 -3.91 -22.07
CA THR A 4 6.71 -3.20 -21.25
C THR A 4 7.32 -2.73 -19.93
N VAL A 5 8.09 -3.57 -19.23
CA VAL A 5 8.74 -3.20 -17.96
C VAL A 5 9.72 -2.03 -18.13
N ARG A 6 10.38 -1.91 -19.28
CA ARG A 6 11.27 -0.77 -19.58
C ARG A 6 10.51 0.51 -19.92
N ARG A 7 9.29 0.39 -20.45
CA ARG A 7 8.48 1.52 -20.92
C ARG A 7 7.48 2.04 -19.89
N VAL A 8 7.13 1.26 -18.86
CA VAL A 8 6.11 1.66 -17.87
C VAL A 8 6.48 2.88 -17.02
N THR A 9 7.74 3.28 -17.00
CA THR A 9 8.20 4.52 -16.37
C THR A 9 8.20 5.73 -17.33
N ASP A 10 7.89 5.52 -18.61
CA ASP A 10 7.64 6.61 -19.56
C ASP A 10 6.26 7.23 -19.30
N PRO A 11 6.16 8.54 -18.98
CA PRO A 11 4.89 9.22 -18.72
C PRO A 11 3.90 9.20 -19.89
N PHE A 12 4.38 8.98 -21.11
CA PHE A 12 3.56 8.90 -22.32
C PHE A 12 3.20 7.47 -22.72
N TYR A 13 3.66 6.47 -21.97
CA TYR A 13 3.28 5.07 -22.17
C TYR A 13 2.07 4.69 -21.32
N THR A 14 1.02 4.18 -21.97
CA THR A 14 -0.17 3.65 -21.31
C THR A 14 -0.87 2.66 -22.24
N THR A 15 -1.39 1.57 -21.68
CA THR A 15 -2.23 0.60 -22.40
C THR A 15 -3.72 0.95 -22.33
N ARG A 16 -4.09 1.96 -21.52
CA ARG A 16 -5.47 2.43 -21.41
C ARG A 16 -5.85 3.23 -22.65
N THR A 17 -7.02 2.94 -23.21
CA THR A 17 -7.57 3.66 -24.38
C THR A 17 -8.24 4.99 -24.01
N THR A 18 -8.62 5.17 -22.74
CA THR A 18 -9.36 6.35 -22.26
C THR A 18 -8.48 7.54 -21.89
N ARG A 19 -7.16 7.36 -21.81
CA ARG A 19 -6.18 8.41 -21.47
C ARG A 19 -4.88 8.16 -22.20
N HIS A 20 -4.24 9.22 -22.69
CA HIS A 20 -3.00 9.12 -23.46
C HIS A 20 -1.72 9.14 -22.59
N VAL A 21 -1.85 9.23 -21.27
CA VAL A 21 -0.72 9.30 -20.33
C VAL A 21 -0.85 8.29 -19.18
N GLY A 22 0.28 7.83 -18.69
CA GLY A 22 0.42 6.81 -17.65
C GLY A 22 1.25 7.29 -16.46
N LEU A 23 0.78 8.31 -15.73
CA LEU A 23 1.63 9.03 -14.77
C LEU A 23 1.91 8.32 -13.43
N GLY A 24 1.25 7.22 -13.10
CA GLY A 24 1.37 6.59 -11.78
C GLY A 24 2.79 6.16 -11.41
N LEU A 25 3.40 5.28 -12.23
CA LEU A 25 4.76 4.81 -12.02
C LEU A 25 5.83 5.88 -12.26
N PRO A 26 5.76 6.73 -13.31
CA PRO A 26 6.69 7.83 -13.49
C PRO A 26 6.73 8.80 -12.30
N LEU A 27 5.56 9.17 -11.75
CA LEU A 27 5.50 10.06 -10.58
C LEU A 27 6.06 9.39 -9.33
N LEU A 28 5.81 8.09 -9.14
CA LEU A 28 6.36 7.32 -8.03
C LEU A 28 7.89 7.24 -8.12
N GLN A 29 8.43 6.97 -9.31
CA GLN A 29 9.87 6.95 -9.54
C GLN A 29 10.52 8.29 -9.21
N ALA A 30 9.99 9.38 -9.78
CA ALA A 30 10.52 10.72 -9.55
C ALA A 30 10.47 11.13 -8.08
N ALA A 31 9.43 10.71 -7.34
CA ALA A 31 9.33 10.95 -5.92
C ALA A 31 10.39 10.16 -5.12
N ALA A 32 10.58 8.88 -5.43
CA ALA A 32 11.56 8.02 -4.78
C ALA A 32 13.00 8.53 -5.00
N GLU A 33 13.36 8.82 -6.25
CA GLU A 33 14.67 9.34 -6.63
C GLU A 33 14.96 10.71 -6.00
N ARG A 34 13.96 11.60 -5.93
CA ARG A 34 14.09 12.89 -5.23
C ARG A 34 14.37 12.73 -3.73
N CYS A 35 13.97 11.61 -3.14
CA CYS A 35 14.17 11.33 -1.72
C CYS A 35 15.32 10.34 -1.48
N GLY A 36 16.33 10.31 -2.35
CA GLY A 36 17.54 9.49 -2.18
C GLY A 36 17.33 7.98 -2.39
N GLY A 37 16.17 7.56 -2.89
CA GLY A 37 15.85 6.16 -3.16
C GLY A 37 15.69 5.86 -4.64
N GLY A 38 14.77 4.94 -4.97
CA GLY A 38 14.59 4.48 -6.35
C GLY A 38 13.37 3.59 -6.54
N LEU A 39 13.15 3.14 -7.78
CA LEU A 39 12.03 2.28 -8.18
C LEU A 39 12.54 1.01 -8.88
N ILE A 40 12.10 -0.16 -8.41
CA ILE A 40 12.36 -1.46 -9.01
C ILE A 40 11.05 -2.11 -9.39
N ILE A 41 10.92 -2.51 -10.66
CA ILE A 41 9.76 -3.24 -11.19
C ILE A 41 10.22 -4.59 -11.72
N THR A 42 9.59 -5.65 -11.22
CA THR A 42 9.79 -7.02 -11.70
C THR A 42 8.44 -7.60 -12.11
N SER A 43 8.32 -8.07 -13.34
CA SER A 43 7.05 -8.56 -13.88
C SER A 43 7.28 -9.71 -14.84
N ARG A 44 6.45 -10.74 -14.74
CA ARG A 44 6.43 -11.88 -15.67
C ARG A 44 4.99 -12.21 -16.02
N PRO A 45 4.65 -12.39 -17.32
CA PRO A 45 3.30 -12.77 -17.72
C PRO A 45 2.82 -14.03 -16.98
N GLY A 46 1.64 -13.97 -16.37
CA GLY A 46 1.07 -15.07 -15.60
C GLY A 46 1.57 -15.21 -14.15
N GLU A 47 2.69 -14.59 -13.77
CA GLU A 47 3.21 -14.62 -12.39
C GLU A 47 2.87 -13.34 -11.60
N GLY A 48 2.49 -12.27 -12.29
CA GLY A 48 2.14 -10.98 -11.70
C GLY A 48 3.25 -9.94 -11.82
N THR A 49 3.12 -8.87 -11.03
CA THR A 49 4.05 -7.73 -11.04
C THR A 49 4.35 -7.29 -9.62
N ARG A 50 5.63 -7.07 -9.32
CA ARG A 50 6.11 -6.50 -8.07
C ARG A 50 6.76 -5.15 -8.36
N VAL A 51 6.29 -4.14 -7.63
CA VAL A 51 6.81 -2.77 -7.66
C VAL A 51 7.36 -2.46 -6.27
N VAL A 52 8.60 -2.00 -6.19
CA VAL A 52 9.26 -1.58 -4.95
C VAL A 52 9.76 -0.16 -5.15
N ALA A 53 9.34 0.75 -4.29
CA ALA A 53 9.81 2.13 -4.26
C ALA A 53 10.41 2.39 -2.88
N ASP A 54 11.69 2.73 -2.85
CA ASP A 54 12.42 3.00 -1.63
C ASP A 54 12.59 4.51 -1.46
N PHE A 55 12.53 4.98 -0.22
CA PHE A 55 12.69 6.39 0.14
C PHE A 55 13.59 6.45 1.37
N ASP A 56 14.55 7.39 1.40
CA ASP A 56 15.32 7.64 2.61
C ASP A 56 14.40 8.23 3.70
N LEU A 57 14.42 7.62 4.89
CA LEU A 57 13.45 7.87 5.96
C LEU A 57 13.58 9.31 6.50
N ASP A 58 14.80 9.84 6.54
CA ASP A 58 15.11 11.17 7.11
C ASP A 58 15.19 12.28 6.04
N HIS A 59 14.83 11.98 4.80
CA HIS A 59 14.88 12.98 3.71
C HIS A 59 13.81 14.05 3.88
N ILE A 60 14.21 15.33 3.79
CA ILE A 60 13.30 16.49 4.00
C ILE A 60 12.14 16.54 3.00
N ASP A 61 12.38 16.12 1.76
CA ASP A 61 11.36 16.09 0.69
C ASP A 61 10.49 14.83 0.70
N ARG A 62 10.69 13.90 1.65
CA ARG A 62 9.85 12.70 1.76
C ARG A 62 8.45 13.11 2.20
N ALA A 63 7.50 12.98 1.26
CA ALA A 63 6.10 13.20 1.57
C ALA A 63 5.63 12.20 2.64
N PRO A 64 4.73 12.62 3.56
CA PRO A 64 4.11 11.67 4.49
C PRO A 64 3.34 10.60 3.70
N LEU A 65 3.25 9.39 4.28
CA LEU A 65 2.55 8.26 3.65
C LEU A 65 1.05 8.54 3.42
N GLY A 66 0.46 9.45 4.21
CA GLY A 66 -0.95 9.81 4.15
C GLY A 66 -1.84 8.89 5.00
N ASP A 67 -3.15 9.00 4.80
CA ASP A 67 -4.13 8.16 5.52
C ASP A 67 -4.26 6.79 4.86
N MET A 68 -3.50 5.82 5.39
CA MET A 68 -3.54 4.45 4.89
C MET A 68 -4.80 3.70 5.30
N LYS A 69 -5.46 4.08 6.42
CA LYS A 69 -6.68 3.43 6.86
C LYS A 69 -7.80 3.68 5.86
N ASP A 70 -8.06 4.94 5.55
CA ASP A 70 -9.13 5.30 4.61
C ASP A 70 -8.81 4.81 3.19
N THR A 71 -7.52 4.80 2.81
CA THR A 71 -7.06 4.20 1.55
C THR A 71 -7.39 2.71 1.47
N LEU A 72 -7.10 1.96 2.54
CA LEU A 72 -7.42 0.53 2.60
C LEU A 72 -8.92 0.30 2.57
N ILE A 73 -9.69 1.03 3.38
CA ILE A 73 -11.16 0.94 3.36
C ILE A 73 -11.72 1.21 1.95
N GLY A 74 -11.23 2.24 1.27
CA GLY A 74 -11.63 2.52 -0.12
C GLY A 74 -11.32 1.37 -1.08
N ALA A 75 -10.17 0.70 -0.91
CA ALA A 75 -9.80 -0.45 -1.72
C ALA A 75 -10.65 -1.69 -1.41
N LEU A 76 -10.89 -1.99 -0.13
CA LEU A 76 -11.67 -3.13 0.35
C LEU A 76 -13.14 -3.04 -0.07
N LEU A 77 -13.70 -1.84 -0.08
CA LEU A 77 -15.09 -1.58 -0.44
C LEU A 77 -15.29 -1.43 -1.96
N SER A 78 -14.23 -1.57 -2.76
CA SER A 78 -14.32 -1.50 -4.21
C SER A 78 -15.09 -2.69 -4.78
N GLU A 79 -16.00 -2.42 -5.71
CA GLU A 79 -16.74 -3.46 -6.46
C GLU A 79 -15.83 -4.36 -7.31
N LYS A 80 -14.58 -3.96 -7.54
CA LYS A 80 -13.62 -4.72 -8.35
C LYS A 80 -13.03 -5.96 -7.65
N GLY A 81 -13.44 -6.24 -6.41
CA GLY A 81 -13.29 -7.52 -5.74
C GLY A 81 -11.89 -8.13 -5.88
N ALA A 82 -10.93 -7.66 -5.09
CA ALA A 82 -9.61 -8.26 -5.01
C ALA A 82 -9.36 -8.75 -3.59
N ASP A 83 -8.63 -9.87 -3.48
CA ASP A 83 -8.02 -10.23 -2.21
C ASP A 83 -6.82 -9.31 -1.95
N ILE A 84 -6.83 -8.67 -0.79
CA ILE A 84 -5.84 -7.69 -0.39
C ILE A 84 -5.13 -8.22 0.85
N VAL A 85 -3.80 -8.28 0.74
CA VAL A 85 -2.91 -8.49 1.88
C VAL A 85 -2.12 -7.21 2.08
N TYR A 86 -2.40 -6.50 3.16
CA TYR A 86 -1.67 -5.31 3.56
C TYR A 86 -0.79 -5.62 4.76
N ARG A 87 0.49 -5.21 4.68
CA ARG A 87 1.44 -5.31 5.78
C ARG A 87 2.07 -3.96 6.02
N HIS A 88 2.01 -3.48 7.25
CA HIS A 88 2.67 -2.25 7.66
C HIS A 88 3.69 -2.58 8.75
N ARG A 89 4.96 -2.29 8.47
CA ARG A 89 6.06 -2.49 9.40
C ARG A 89 6.60 -1.16 9.87
N LEU A 90 6.72 -1.02 11.19
CA LEU A 90 7.39 0.10 11.82
C LEU A 90 8.41 -0.46 12.81
N ASP A 91 9.68 -0.40 12.45
CA ASP A 91 10.78 -1.02 13.18
C ASP A 91 10.58 -2.53 13.37
N ASP A 92 10.36 -2.98 14.60
CA ASP A 92 10.12 -4.37 15.01
C ASP A 92 8.63 -4.75 15.08
N ARG A 93 7.73 -3.79 14.85
CA ARG A 93 6.29 -4.00 14.89
C ARG A 93 5.72 -4.17 13.49
N GLU A 94 4.71 -5.01 13.38
CA GLU A 94 3.98 -5.26 12.14
C GLU A 94 2.50 -5.42 12.43
N MET A 95 1.66 -4.78 11.62
CA MET A 95 0.26 -5.18 11.48
C MET A 95 0.05 -5.83 10.11
N THR A 96 -0.85 -6.81 10.06
CA THR A 96 -1.26 -7.47 8.83
C THR A 96 -2.77 -7.47 8.72
N LEU A 97 -3.28 -7.07 7.56
CA LEU A 97 -4.67 -7.25 7.16
C LEU A 97 -4.70 -8.21 5.98
N ASP A 98 -5.39 -9.34 6.13
CA ASP A 98 -5.65 -10.29 5.05
C ASP A 98 -7.17 -10.46 4.85
N THR A 99 -7.66 -10.06 3.69
CA THR A 99 -9.10 -10.15 3.40
C THR A 99 -9.62 -11.57 3.30
N ARG A 100 -8.74 -12.54 3.04
CA ARG A 100 -9.12 -13.95 2.91
C ARG A 100 -9.51 -14.52 4.28
N GLU A 101 -8.72 -14.21 5.30
CA GLU A 101 -9.00 -14.60 6.69
C GLU A 101 -10.34 -14.00 7.17
N ILE A 102 -10.62 -12.74 6.81
CA ILE A 102 -11.88 -12.08 7.17
C ILE A 102 -13.07 -12.77 6.46
N ARG A 103 -12.93 -13.10 5.17
CA ARG A 103 -13.98 -13.81 4.42
C ARG A 103 -14.22 -15.22 4.97
N GLU A 104 -13.18 -15.92 5.41
CA GLU A 104 -13.32 -17.24 6.04
C GLU A 104 -14.17 -17.18 7.32
N ILE A 105 -14.04 -16.09 8.10
CA ILE A 105 -14.84 -15.87 9.33
C ILE A 105 -16.28 -15.48 9.00
N LEU A 106 -16.48 -14.57 8.04
CA LEU A 106 -17.80 -14.05 7.68
C LEU A 106 -18.66 -15.05 6.89
N GLY A 107 -18.01 -15.94 6.13
CA GLY A 107 -18.66 -16.78 5.12
C GLY A 107 -18.86 -16.03 3.80
N GLU A 108 -19.11 -16.80 2.72
CA GLU A 108 -19.17 -16.26 1.35
C GLU A 108 -20.37 -15.32 1.11
N ASP A 109 -21.44 -15.45 1.90
CA ASP A 109 -22.69 -14.70 1.71
C ASP A 109 -22.65 -13.26 2.25
N ILE A 110 -21.65 -12.92 3.08
CA ILE A 110 -21.56 -11.62 3.74
C ILE A 110 -20.45 -10.80 3.08
N PRO A 111 -20.79 -9.80 2.24
CA PRO A 111 -19.78 -8.96 1.60
C PRO A 111 -19.10 -8.04 2.62
N LEU A 112 -17.82 -7.70 2.37
CA LEU A 112 -17.08 -6.72 3.18
C LEU A 112 -17.73 -5.32 3.16
N SER A 113 -18.55 -5.03 2.15
CA SER A 113 -19.32 -3.80 2.03
C SER A 113 -20.57 -3.74 2.91
N HIS A 114 -20.95 -4.84 3.56
CA HIS A 114 -22.08 -4.86 4.48
C HIS A 114 -21.87 -3.84 5.61
N PRO A 115 -22.86 -2.99 5.97
CA PRO A 115 -22.67 -1.87 6.90
C PRO A 115 -22.05 -2.26 8.25
N MET A 116 -22.46 -3.40 8.82
CA MET A 116 -21.90 -3.89 10.09
C MET A 116 -20.45 -4.33 9.95
N VAL A 117 -20.10 -5.00 8.85
CA VAL A 117 -18.73 -5.44 8.57
C VAL A 117 -17.84 -4.24 8.35
N ARG A 118 -18.30 -3.25 7.58
CA ARG A 118 -17.60 -1.98 7.39
C ARG A 118 -17.35 -1.26 8.72
N SER A 119 -18.35 -1.17 9.59
CA SER A 119 -18.19 -0.52 10.90
C SER A 119 -17.16 -1.24 11.76
N TRP A 120 -17.16 -2.58 11.72
CA TRP A 120 -16.16 -3.38 12.42
C TRP A 120 -14.75 -3.20 11.83
N LEU A 121 -14.61 -3.21 10.50
CA LEU A 121 -13.33 -2.98 9.81
C LEU A 121 -12.72 -1.63 10.15
N LEU A 122 -13.54 -0.58 10.25
CA LEU A 122 -13.08 0.75 10.64
C LEU A 122 -12.48 0.74 12.05
N GLY A 123 -13.21 0.17 13.03
CA GLY A 123 -12.72 0.07 14.41
C GLY A 123 -11.48 -0.83 14.52
N TYR A 124 -11.49 -1.97 13.84
CA TYR A 124 -10.33 -2.87 13.78
C TYR A 124 -9.08 -2.18 13.26
N LEU A 125 -9.17 -1.45 12.13
CA LEU A 125 -8.03 -0.74 11.59
C LEU A 125 -7.59 0.43 12.49
N ASP A 126 -8.53 1.12 13.15
CA ASP A 126 -8.18 2.16 14.12
C ASP A 126 -7.33 1.59 15.28
N ASP A 127 -7.72 0.45 15.83
CA ASP A 127 -6.99 -0.22 16.91
C ASP A 127 -5.61 -0.72 16.43
N GLU A 128 -5.54 -1.35 15.26
CA GLU A 128 -4.28 -1.84 14.68
C GLU A 128 -3.28 -0.72 14.36
N PHE A 129 -3.74 0.37 13.74
CA PHE A 129 -2.88 1.53 13.47
C PHE A 129 -2.47 2.23 14.78
N ALA A 130 -3.36 2.33 15.77
CA ALA A 130 -3.01 2.90 17.08
C ALA A 130 -1.92 2.06 17.77
N ALA A 131 -2.06 0.73 17.81
CA ALA A 131 -1.06 -0.17 18.38
C ALA A 131 0.29 -0.11 17.64
N LEU A 132 0.25 0.00 16.31
CA LEU A 132 1.44 0.11 15.49
C LEU A 132 2.23 1.40 15.74
N TYR A 133 1.54 2.53 15.95
CA TYR A 133 2.18 3.83 16.17
C TYR A 133 2.41 4.19 17.64
N ASP A 134 1.77 3.49 18.59
CA ASP A 134 1.92 3.80 20.02
C ASP A 134 3.39 3.81 20.43
N THR A 135 3.89 4.99 20.79
CA THR A 135 5.32 5.24 20.98
C THR A 135 5.75 5.05 22.43
N ALA A 136 4.90 4.46 23.28
CA ALA A 136 5.06 4.37 24.74
C ALA A 136 6.31 3.61 25.25
N SER A 137 7.28 3.21 24.41
CA SER A 137 8.55 2.61 24.85
C SER A 137 9.84 3.28 24.35
N ARG A 138 9.80 4.43 23.66
CA ARG A 138 11.05 5.09 23.19
C ARG A 138 11.67 6.14 24.12
N ILE A 139 11.13 6.36 25.33
CA ILE A 139 11.82 7.17 26.36
C ILE A 139 12.60 6.25 27.31
N THR A 140 13.61 5.52 26.81
CA THR A 140 14.77 5.08 27.62
C THR A 140 15.88 4.54 26.72
N HIS A 141 16.58 5.41 26.00
CA HIS A 141 18.06 5.41 26.00
C HIS A 141 18.61 6.67 25.31
N LYS A 142 18.89 7.69 26.14
CA LYS A 142 20.04 8.57 25.95
C LYS A 142 21.28 7.77 26.37
N GLY A 143 22.36 7.79 25.58
CA GLY A 143 23.62 7.24 26.04
C GLY A 143 24.77 7.35 25.05
N VAL A 144 25.43 8.52 25.07
CA VAL A 144 26.84 8.80 24.67
C VAL A 144 27.17 8.80 23.17
#